data_AF-A0A3C2AGC7-F1
#
_entry.id   AF-A0A3C2AGC7-F1
#
_cell.length_a   1.000
_cell.length_b   1.000
_cell.length_c   1.000
_cell.angle_alpha   90.00
_cell.angle_beta   90.00
_cell.angle_gamma   90.00
#
_symmetry.space_group_name_H-M   'P 1'
#
loop_
_entity.id
_entity.type
_entity.pdbx_description
1 polymer ?
#
loop_
_entity_poly.entity_id
_entity_poly.type
_entity_poly.pdbx_seq_one_letter_code
_entity_poly.pdbx_strand_id
1 'polypeptide(L)'
;MYRVPSFIHIYGKKAITNPNLKEISSYLKSLLPKTIIDVRTDLISNFLEPLDSSKKDEAVDSLAEKLAGIRVLDYSKQKLNPEPMYAEIDYERRKILNPDTKSIGVFYDGFELQNIFYSIIGKDERSFS
;
A
#
# COMPACT_ATOMS: atom_id res chain seq x y z
N MET A 1 15.01 -8.38 27.67
CA MET A 1 14.25 -7.10 27.75
C MET A 1 13.65 -6.85 26.39
N TYR A 2 12.32 -6.89 26.25
CA TYR A 2 11.67 -6.66 24.95
C TYR A 2 11.79 -5.18 24.57
N ARG A 3 12.23 -4.89 23.35
CA ARG A 3 12.19 -3.53 22.81
C ARG A 3 10.76 -3.22 22.42
N VAL A 4 10.16 -2.24 23.09
CA VAL A 4 8.84 -1.71 22.73
C VAL A 4 9.04 -0.75 21.55
N PRO A 5 8.23 -0.85 20.47
CA PRO A 5 8.36 0.06 19.34
C PRO A 5 8.08 1.51 19.75
N SER A 6 8.88 2.44 19.23
CA SER A 6 8.71 3.87 19.46
C SER A 6 7.44 4.41 18.78
N PHE A 7 7.07 3.83 17.63
CA PHE A 7 5.88 4.22 16.86
C PHE A 7 5.20 3.02 16.17
N ILE A 8 3.92 3.17 15.84
CA ILE A 8 3.11 2.25 15.04
C ILE A 8 2.26 3.08 14.07
N HIS A 9 2.42 2.86 12.77
CA HIS A 9 1.60 3.47 11.73
C HIS A 9 0.55 2.48 11.23
N ILE A 10 -0.72 2.88 11.27
CA ILE A 10 -1.85 2.05 10.79
C ILE A 10 -2.39 2.68 9.51
N TYR A 11 -2.20 2.00 8.37
CA TYR A 11 -2.71 2.45 7.08
C TYR A 11 -4.11 1.89 6.83
N GLY A 12 -5.01 2.72 6.31
CA GLY A 12 -6.37 2.29 5.94
C GLY A 12 -7.50 3.23 6.34
N LYS A 13 -7.18 4.45 6.81
CA LYS A 13 -8.18 5.51 7.06
C LYS A 13 -9.05 5.68 5.82
N LYS A 14 -10.38 5.64 6.00
CA LYS A 14 -11.43 5.67 4.97
C LYS A 14 -11.53 4.44 4.06
N ALA A 15 -10.47 3.65 3.91
CA ALA A 15 -10.48 2.42 3.10
C ALA A 15 -11.03 1.20 3.88
N ILE A 16 -10.79 1.15 5.19
CA ILE A 16 -11.20 0.04 6.06
C ILE A 16 -12.28 0.53 7.03
N THR A 17 -13.48 -0.01 6.90
CA THR A 17 -14.60 0.25 7.83
C THR A 17 -14.66 -0.79 8.95
N ASN A 18 -14.15 -2.00 8.73
CA ASN A 18 -14.04 -3.08 9.71
C ASN A 18 -12.69 -3.80 9.51
N PRO A 19 -11.83 -3.92 10.53
CA PRO A 19 -12.02 -3.45 11.92
C PRO A 19 -12.02 -1.93 12.09
N ASN A 20 -12.64 -1.44 13.17
CA ASN A 20 -12.64 -0.03 13.52
C ASN A 20 -11.23 0.43 13.90
N LEU A 21 -10.54 1.12 12.98
CA LEU A 21 -9.15 1.53 13.17
C LEU A 21 -8.96 2.47 14.37
N LYS A 22 -10.00 3.23 14.76
CA LYS A 22 -9.95 4.07 15.95
C LYS A 22 -9.88 3.21 17.22
N GLU A 23 -10.74 2.19 17.31
CA GLU A 23 -10.70 1.24 18.43
C GLU A 23 -9.38 0.48 18.49
N ILE A 24 -8.86 0.01 17.35
CA ILE A 24 -7.54 -0.64 17.29
C ILE A 24 -6.45 0.31 17.82
N SER A 25 -6.43 1.56 17.35
CA SER A 25 -5.43 2.54 17.81
C SER A 25 -5.52 2.80 19.32
N SER A 26 -6.74 2.92 19.87
CA SER A 26 -6.98 3.11 21.30
C SER A 26 -6.55 1.88 22.10
N TYR A 27 -6.87 0.68 21.62
CA TYR A 27 -6.46 -0.57 22.26
C TYR A 27 -4.94 -0.71 22.30
N LEU A 28 -4.26 -0.51 21.16
CA LEU A 28 -2.80 -0.56 21.10
C LEU A 28 -2.16 0.51 22.00
N LYS A 29 -2.75 1.70 22.10
CA LYS A 29 -2.27 2.77 22.98
C LYS A 29 -2.41 2.40 24.47
N SER A 30 -3.46 1.66 24.83
CA SER A 30 -3.64 1.15 26.20
C SER A 30 -2.59 0.10 26.57
N LEU A 31 -2.22 -0.76 25.61
CA LEU A 31 -1.18 -1.77 25.80
C LEU A 31 0.23 -1.17 25.80
N LEU A 32 0.45 -0.15 24.97
CA LEU A 32 1.75 0.48 24.75
C LEU A 32 1.68 2.01 24.97
N PRO A 33 1.57 2.49 26.23
CA PRO A 33 1.33 3.91 26.50
C PRO A 33 2.42 4.84 25.95
N LYS A 34 3.66 4.36 25.87
CA LYS A 34 4.83 5.11 25.41
C LYS A 34 4.99 5.14 23.89
N THR A 35 4.27 4.27 23.16
CA THR A 35 4.37 4.17 21.70
C THR A 35 3.50 5.24 21.04
N ILE A 36 4.04 5.92 20.04
CA ILE A 36 3.28 6.86 19.18
C ILE A 36 2.43 6.03 18.21
N ILE A 37 1.13 6.32 18.12
CA ILE A 37 0.23 5.58 17.23
C ILE A 37 -0.57 6.58 16.40
N ASP A 38 -0.51 6.41 15.09
CA ASP A 38 -1.26 7.24 14.14
C ASP A 38 -1.92 6.40 13.06
N VAL A 39 -3.10 6.86 12.65
CA VAL A 39 -3.93 6.23 11.62
C VAL A 39 -3.86 7.08 10.36
N ARG A 40 -3.27 6.51 9.31
CA ARG A 40 -2.98 7.15 8.02
C ARG A 40 -3.95 6.67 6.95
N THR A 41 -3.97 7.37 5.82
CA THR A 41 -4.62 6.91 4.57
C THR A 41 -4.04 5.55 4.13
N ASP A 42 -4.54 4.99 3.03
CA ASP A 42 -3.90 3.80 2.47
C ASP A 42 -2.44 4.09 2.05
N LEU A 43 -1.64 3.04 1.93
CA LEU A 43 -0.21 3.14 1.64
C LEU A 43 0.10 3.96 0.38
N ILE A 44 -0.68 3.77 -0.69
CA ILE A 44 -0.45 4.43 -1.97
C ILE A 44 -0.79 5.91 -1.85
N SER A 45 -1.97 6.25 -1.31
CA SER A 45 -2.35 7.64 -1.08
C SER A 45 -1.34 8.38 -0.20
N ASN A 46 -0.90 7.75 0.90
CA ASN A 46 0.08 8.33 1.82
C ASN A 46 1.46 8.55 1.16
N PHE A 47 1.86 7.66 0.24
CA PHE A 47 3.09 7.80 -0.52
C PHE A 47 3.02 8.95 -1.55
N LEU A 48 1.86 9.13 -2.19
CA LEU A 48 1.67 10.12 -3.26
C LEU A 48 1.36 11.53 -2.73
N GLU A 49 0.79 11.67 -1.54
CA GLU A 49 0.38 12.95 -0.94
C GLU A 49 1.50 14.01 -0.85
N PRO A 50 2.74 13.69 -0.43
CA PRO A 50 3.80 14.70 -0.31
C PRO A 50 4.51 15.05 -1.63
N LEU A 51 4.18 14.37 -2.74
CA LEU A 51 4.86 14.60 -4.02
C LEU A 51 4.29 15.81 -4.75
N ASP A 52 5.16 16.56 -5.45
CA ASP A 52 4.74 17.57 -6.41
C ASP A 52 4.04 16.93 -7.63
N SER A 53 3.26 17.71 -8.38
CA SER A 53 2.41 17.16 -9.46
C SER A 53 3.19 16.36 -10.51
N SER A 54 4.40 16.80 -10.89
CA SER A 54 5.22 16.12 -11.89
C SER A 54 5.70 14.76 -11.37
N LYS A 55 6.27 14.74 -10.16
CA LYS A 55 6.72 13.48 -9.53
C LYS A 55 5.58 12.55 -9.20
N LYS A 56 4.41 13.10 -8.88
CA LYS A 56 3.21 12.32 -8.61
C LYS A 56 2.78 11.55 -9.84
N ASP A 57 2.71 12.19 -11.01
CA ASP A 57 2.36 11.50 -12.25
C ASP A 57 3.38 10.41 -12.61
N GLU A 58 4.67 10.70 -12.52
CA GLU A 58 5.74 9.71 -12.74
C GLU A 58 5.64 8.51 -11.76
N ALA A 59 5.37 8.80 -10.48
CA ALA A 59 5.21 7.77 -9.46
C ALA A 59 3.98 6.91 -9.69
N VAL A 60 2.86 7.52 -10.13
CA VAL A 60 1.64 6.81 -10.50
C VAL A 60 1.90 5.89 -11.70
N ASP A 61 2.58 6.38 -12.73
CA ASP A 61 2.90 5.58 -13.92
C ASP A 61 3.82 4.40 -13.59
N SER A 62 4.88 4.65 -12.82
CA SER A 62 5.79 3.58 -12.39
C SER A 62 5.09 2.55 -11.50
N LEU A 63 4.20 2.97 -10.60
CA LEU A 63 3.44 2.05 -9.75
C LEU A 63 2.42 1.25 -10.55
N ALA A 64 1.72 1.88 -11.49
CA ALA A 64 0.74 1.23 -12.35
C ALA A 64 1.40 0.12 -13.19
N GLU A 65 2.56 0.39 -13.78
CA GLU A 65 3.33 -0.58 -14.55
C GLU A 65 3.76 -1.77 -13.67
N LYS A 66 4.32 -1.51 -12.49
CA LYS A 66 4.72 -2.57 -11.55
C LYS A 66 3.55 -3.43 -11.10
N LEU A 67 2.42 -2.80 -10.73
CA LEU A 67 1.22 -3.51 -10.29
C LEU A 67 0.63 -4.37 -11.42
N ALA A 68 0.58 -3.83 -12.64
CA ALA A 68 0.12 -4.58 -13.80
C ALA A 68 1.04 -5.77 -14.10
N GLY A 69 2.36 -5.60 -13.91
CA GLY A 69 3.36 -6.62 -14.15
C GLY A 69 3.27 -7.85 -13.22
N ILE A 70 2.76 -7.64 -12.01
CA ILE A 70 2.65 -8.70 -10.99
C ILE A 70 1.26 -9.35 -10.94
N ARG A 71 0.39 -9.04 -11.90
CA ARG A 71 -0.95 -9.64 -11.96
C ARG A 71 -0.87 -11.13 -12.25
N VAL A 72 -1.66 -11.90 -11.51
CA VAL A 72 -1.85 -13.33 -11.73
C VAL A 72 -3.03 -13.49 -12.70
N LEU A 73 -2.70 -13.67 -13.98
CA LEU A 73 -3.71 -13.88 -15.03
C LEU A 73 -4.24 -15.32 -15.06
N ASP A 74 -3.39 -16.28 -14.71
CA ASP A 74 -3.73 -17.70 -14.67
C ASP A 74 -3.06 -18.35 -13.44
N TYR A 75 -3.84 -18.63 -12.41
CA TYR A 75 -3.33 -19.20 -11.15
C TYR A 75 -2.74 -20.60 -11.33
N SER A 76 -3.07 -21.30 -12.43
CA SER A 76 -2.51 -22.62 -12.75
C SER A 76 -1.10 -22.52 -13.35
N LYS A 77 -0.73 -21.34 -13.86
CA LYS A 77 0.58 -21.04 -14.42
C LYS A 77 1.37 -20.22 -13.41
N GLN A 78 2.52 -20.73 -12.97
CA GLN A 78 3.46 -20.00 -12.10
C GLN A 78 4.23 -18.92 -12.88
N LYS A 79 3.52 -18.07 -13.62
CA LYS A 79 4.11 -16.99 -14.43
C LYS A 79 3.33 -15.70 -14.21
N LEU A 80 4.08 -14.64 -13.96
CA LEU A 80 3.57 -13.28 -13.93
C LEU A 80 3.45 -12.72 -15.35
N ASN A 81 3.06 -11.45 -15.44
CA ASN A 81 2.86 -10.72 -16.67
C ASN A 81 3.99 -9.70 -16.87
N PRO A 82 5.23 -10.12 -17.20
CA PRO A 82 6.39 -9.22 -17.19
C PRO A 82 6.30 -8.05 -18.18
N GLU A 83 5.46 -8.17 -19.22
CA GLU A 83 5.21 -7.13 -20.21
C GLU A 83 3.71 -6.83 -20.27
N PRO A 84 3.18 -6.08 -19.29
CA PRO A 84 1.75 -5.77 -19.24
C PRO A 84 1.33 -4.91 -20.43
N MET A 85 0.13 -5.17 -20.95
CA MET A 85 -0.46 -4.35 -22.00
C MET A 85 -0.79 -2.95 -21.48
N TYR A 86 -0.78 -1.96 -22.37
CA TYR A 86 -1.16 -0.58 -22.04
C TYR A 86 -2.51 -0.49 -21.30
N ALA A 87 -3.50 -1.30 -21.71
CA ALA A 87 -4.81 -1.34 -21.06
C ALA A 87 -4.75 -1.84 -19.61
N GLU A 88 -3.79 -2.70 -19.27
CA GLU A 88 -3.58 -3.21 -17.91
C GLU A 88 -2.91 -2.15 -17.04
N ILE A 89 -1.94 -1.42 -17.60
CA ILE A 89 -1.29 -0.28 -16.92
C ILE A 89 -2.32 0.83 -16.67
N ASP A 90 -3.11 1.21 -17.68
CA ASP A 90 -4.16 2.23 -17.55
C ASP A 90 -5.22 1.84 -16.49
N TYR A 91 -5.57 0.56 -16.41
CA TYR A 91 -6.46 0.06 -15.36
C TYR A 91 -5.89 0.32 -13.96
N GLU A 92 -4.62 -0.01 -13.72
CA GLU A 92 -3.98 0.22 -12.42
C GLU A 92 -3.79 1.72 -12.15
N ARG A 93 -3.44 2.52 -13.17
CA ARG A 93 -3.35 3.99 -13.06
C ARG A 93 -4.68 4.59 -12.61
N ARG A 94 -5.80 4.22 -13.26
CA ARG A 94 -7.13 4.70 -12.87
C ARG A 94 -7.51 4.30 -11.45
N LYS A 95 -7.12 3.09 -11.02
CA LYS A 95 -7.35 2.58 -9.67
C LYS A 95 -6.55 3.34 -8.62
N ILE A 96 -5.27 3.62 -8.89
CA ILE A 96 -4.40 4.42 -8.01
C ILE A 96 -4.98 5.83 -7.84
N LEU A 97 -5.43 6.45 -8.93
CA LEU A 97 -5.99 7.80 -8.90
C LEU A 97 -7.40 7.86 -8.30
N ASN A 98 -8.15 6.74 -8.34
CA ASN A 98 -9.53 6.66 -7.84
C ASN A 98 -9.69 5.44 -6.89
N PRO A 99 -9.13 5.49 -5.68
CA PRO A 99 -9.09 4.35 -4.75
C PRO A 99 -10.48 3.88 -4.28
N ASP A 100 -11.52 4.70 -4.41
CA ASP A 100 -12.91 4.33 -4.11
C ASP A 100 -13.52 3.36 -5.14
N THR A 101 -12.86 3.17 -6.29
CA THR A 101 -13.32 2.22 -7.31
C THR A 101 -13.04 0.78 -6.87
N LYS A 102 -14.11 -0.03 -6.75
CA LYS A 102 -13.98 -1.44 -6.40
C LYS A 102 -13.42 -2.23 -7.58
N SER A 103 -12.22 -2.77 -7.42
CA SER A 103 -11.70 -3.82 -8.30
C SER A 103 -12.38 -5.15 -7.96
N ILE A 104 -12.98 -5.79 -8.97
CA ILE A 104 -13.48 -7.17 -8.84
C ILE A 104 -12.56 -8.06 -9.67
N GLY A 105 -12.02 -9.12 -9.04
CA GLY A 105 -11.36 -10.21 -9.75
C GLY A 105 -9.92 -9.97 -10.21
N VAL A 106 -9.21 -8.98 -9.65
CA VAL A 106 -7.76 -8.83 -9.90
C VAL A 106 -6.98 -9.51 -8.79
N PHE A 107 -6.11 -10.44 -9.17
CA PHE A 107 -5.17 -11.11 -8.29
C PHE A 107 -3.76 -10.63 -8.59
N TYR A 108 -2.96 -10.47 -7.54
CA TYR A 108 -1.55 -10.10 -7.62
C TYR A 108 -0.73 -11.18 -6.95
N ASP A 109 0.52 -11.33 -7.37
CA ASP A 109 1.49 -12.10 -6.61
C ASP A 109 1.73 -11.42 -5.26
N GLY A 110 1.53 -12.16 -4.17
CA GLY A 110 1.57 -11.60 -2.82
C GLY A 110 2.97 -11.14 -2.39
N PHE A 111 4.02 -11.84 -2.83
CA PHE A 111 5.39 -11.47 -2.47
C PHE A 111 5.85 -10.27 -3.27
N GLU A 112 5.55 -10.22 -4.57
CA GLU A 112 5.87 -9.04 -5.37
C GLU A 112 5.06 -7.81 -4.95
N LEU A 113 3.78 -7.99 -4.59
CA LEU A 113 2.98 -6.92 -4.03
C LEU A 113 3.57 -6.38 -2.73
N GLN A 114 4.03 -7.28 -1.84
CA GLN A 114 4.74 -6.90 -0.62
C GLN A 114 6.01 -6.11 -0.94
N ASN A 115 6.79 -6.51 -1.95
CA ASN A 115 8.00 -5.80 -2.37
C ASN A 115 7.68 -4.39 -2.88
N ILE A 116 6.62 -4.24 -3.69
CA ILE A 116 6.14 -2.92 -4.15
C ILE A 116 5.76 -2.06 -2.96
N PHE A 117 4.95 -2.57 -2.02
CA PHE A 117 4.55 -1.82 -0.83
C PHE A 117 5.72 -1.46 0.06
N TYR A 118 6.65 -2.38 0.28
CA TYR A 118 7.90 -2.10 0.98
C TYR A 118 8.67 -0.97 0.29
N SER A 119 8.69 -0.94 -1.05
CA SER A 119 9.42 0.08 -1.82
C SER A 119 8.85 1.50 -1.72
N ILE A 120 7.61 1.68 -1.27
CA ILE A 120 6.96 2.99 -1.10
C ILE A 120 6.86 3.47 0.36
N ILE A 121 7.07 2.59 1.34
CA ILE A 121 7.13 2.97 2.77
C ILE A 121 8.32 3.91 3.00
N GLY A 122 8.21 4.92 3.87
CA GLY A 122 9.31 5.86 4.12
C GLY A 122 10.59 5.14 4.59
N LYS A 123 11.79 5.59 4.18
CA LYS A 123 13.05 4.92 4.57
C LYS A 123 13.19 4.80 6.10
N ASP A 124 12.79 5.85 6.81
CA ASP A 124 12.85 5.93 8.27
C ASP A 124 11.87 4.97 8.97
N GLU A 125 10.86 4.48 8.26
CA GLU A 125 9.86 3.52 8.77
C GLU A 125 10.29 2.07 8.50
N ARG A 126 11.28 1.85 7.63
CA ARG A 126 11.78 0.51 7.29
C ARG A 126 12.88 0.03 8.23
N SER A 127 13.52 0.92 8.99
CA SER A 127 14.57 0.56 9.94
C SER A 127 14.01 0.42 11.37
N PHE A 128 14.39 -0.66 12.03
CA PHE A 128 14.18 -0.83 13.48
C PHE A 128 15.22 0.02 14.23
N SER A 129 14.97 1.32 14.34
CA SER A 129 15.82 2.26 15.09
C SER A 129 15.36 2.34 16.54
#